data_AF-A0A644TIX3-F1
#
_entry.id   AF-A0A644TIX3-F1
#
_cell.length_a   1.000
_cell.length_b   1.000
_cell.length_c   1.000
_cell.angle_alpha   90.00
_cell.angle_beta   90.00
_cell.angle_gamma   90.00
#
_symmetry.space_group_name_H-M   'P 1'
#
loop_
_entity.id
_entity.type
_entity.pdbx_description
1 polymer ?
#
loop_
_entity_poly.entity_id
_entity_poly.type
_entity_poly.pdbx_seq_one_letter_code
_entity_poly.pdbx_strand_id
1 'polypeptide(L)'
;MDVFAPYEQAEQQDQTKQKAQQHTANRAQTFDAAMRAAVDGLMAQPQGRVLLRWLLHLCRNFSAEDVGNAPESCQSARLFYAEGQRMIGMRLMRLMQQANPGHLPRLLQTKENDAHDLDTF
;
A
#
# COMPACT_ATOMS: atom_id res chain seq x y z
N MET A 1 -47.88 10.68 27.46
CA MET A 1 -47.36 10.51 26.09
C MET A 1 -46.15 11.43 25.97
N ASP A 2 -44.94 10.89 26.13
CA ASP A 2 -43.69 11.67 26.05
C ASP A 2 -43.37 11.97 24.58
N VAL A 3 -43.69 13.19 24.16
CA VAL A 3 -43.47 13.71 22.80
C VAL A 3 -41.97 13.91 22.49
N PHE A 4 -41.11 13.86 23.51
CA PHE A 4 -39.67 14.13 23.40
C PHE A 4 -38.78 12.88 23.19
N ALA A 5 -39.31 11.67 23.40
CA ALA A 5 -38.54 10.42 23.28
C ALA A 5 -37.87 10.15 21.90
N PRO A 6 -38.44 10.55 20.75
CA PRO A 6 -37.82 10.29 19.44
C PRO A 6 -36.57 11.12 19.15
N TYR A 7 -36.47 12.32 19.73
CA TYR A 7 -35.37 13.25 19.43
C TYR A 7 -34.09 12.88 20.19
N GLU A 8 -34.19 12.46 21.45
CA GLU A 8 -33.04 11.98 22.24
C GLU A 8 -32.42 10.70 21.65
N GLN A 9 -33.25 9.83 21.07
CA GLN A 9 -32.78 8.61 20.40
C GLN A 9 -32.03 8.91 19.10
N ALA A 10 -32.45 9.95 18.35
CA ALA A 10 -31.76 10.38 17.13
C ALA A 10 -30.37 10.96 17.44
N GLU A 11 -30.25 11.80 18.48
CA GLU A 11 -28.96 12.36 18.90
C GLU A 11 -27.99 11.29 19.41
N GLN A 12 -28.49 10.29 20.16
CA GLN A 12 -27.67 9.17 20.61
C GLN A 12 -27.20 8.28 19.44
N GLN A 13 -28.03 8.07 18.42
CA GLN A 13 -27.65 7.35 17.21
C GLN A 13 -26.61 8.11 16.38
N ASP A 14 -26.72 9.42 16.27
CA ASP A 14 -25.74 10.23 15.54
C ASP A 14 -24.41 10.31 16.30
N GLN A 15 -24.44 10.44 17.62
CA GLN A 15 -23.22 10.37 18.45
C GLN A 15 -22.53 9.00 18.37
N THR A 16 -23.27 7.90 18.35
CA THR A 16 -22.68 6.56 18.21
C THR A 16 -22.10 6.31 16.82
N LYS A 17 -22.78 6.77 15.75
CA LYS A 17 -22.23 6.74 14.39
C LYS A 17 -20.96 7.58 14.26
N GLN A 18 -20.95 8.79 14.83
CA GLN A 18 -19.77 9.66 14.83
C GLN A 18 -18.61 9.04 15.60
N LYS A 19 -18.86 8.47 16.80
CA LYS A 19 -17.81 7.77 17.58
C LYS A 19 -17.28 6.55 16.84
N ALA A 20 -18.15 5.76 16.18
CA ALA A 20 -17.73 4.61 15.37
C ALA A 20 -16.87 5.04 14.17
N GLN A 21 -17.26 6.10 13.47
CA GLN A 21 -16.49 6.67 12.35
C GLN A 21 -15.15 7.27 12.81
N GLN A 22 -15.11 7.95 13.95
CA GLN A 22 -13.87 8.46 14.54
C GLN A 22 -12.92 7.32 14.92
N HIS A 23 -13.47 6.23 15.48
CA HIS A 23 -12.68 5.06 15.86
C HIS A 23 -12.08 4.35 14.63
N THR A 24 -12.85 4.19 13.54
CA THR A 24 -12.33 3.60 12.29
C THR A 24 -11.29 4.50 11.62
N ALA A 25 -11.52 5.82 11.61
CA ALA A 25 -10.56 6.79 11.09
C ALA A 25 -9.25 6.79 11.87
N ASN A 26 -9.31 6.74 13.21
CA ASN A 26 -8.13 6.67 14.07
C ASN A 26 -7.36 5.36 13.85
N ARG A 27 -8.06 4.23 13.69
CA ARG A 27 -7.44 2.95 13.36
C ARG A 27 -6.75 2.97 11.99
N ALA A 28 -7.34 3.62 10.99
CA ALA A 28 -6.71 3.77 9.67
C ALA A 28 -5.45 4.64 9.74
N GLN A 29 -5.49 5.74 10.49
CA GLN A 29 -4.34 6.64 10.67
C GLN A 29 -3.18 5.98 11.42
N THR A 30 -3.48 5.25 12.50
CA THR A 30 -2.45 4.50 13.26
C THR A 30 -1.81 3.40 12.41
N PHE A 31 -2.61 2.69 11.60
CA PHE A 31 -2.09 1.73 10.64
C PHE A 31 -1.19 2.39 9.59
N ASP A 32 -1.63 3.49 8.98
CA ASP A 32 -0.83 4.24 8.01
C ASP A 32 0.50 4.74 8.62
N ALA A 33 0.49 5.21 9.88
CA ALA A 33 1.69 5.61 10.59
C ALA A 33 2.66 4.43 10.82
N ALA A 34 2.14 3.26 11.25
CA ALA A 34 2.94 2.06 11.42
C ALA A 34 3.56 1.59 10.09
N MET A 35 2.81 1.67 9.00
CA MET A 35 3.29 1.33 7.66
C MET A 35 4.40 2.27 7.18
N ARG A 36 4.31 3.58 7.46
CA ARG A 36 5.39 4.53 7.16
C ARG A 36 6.66 4.20 7.94
N ALA A 37 6.54 3.96 9.25
CA ALA A 37 7.68 3.58 10.09
C ALA A 37 8.36 2.29 9.62
N ALA A 38 7.58 1.29 9.17
CA ALA A 38 8.11 0.06 8.59
C ALA A 38 8.91 0.32 7.30
N VAL A 39 8.39 1.18 6.41
CA VAL A 39 9.10 1.58 5.19
C VAL A 39 10.40 2.33 5.49
N ASP A 40 10.38 3.20 6.50
CA ASP A 40 11.59 3.90 6.93
C ASP A 40 12.65 2.91 7.44
N GLY A 41 12.24 1.91 8.23
CA GLY A 41 13.11 0.82 8.67
C GLY A 41 13.71 0.01 7.51
N LEU A 42 12.89 -0.34 6.51
CA LEU A 42 13.35 -1.03 5.31
C LEU A 42 14.33 -0.17 4.49
N MET A 43 14.07 1.13 4.36
CA MET A 43 14.93 2.05 3.62
C MET A 43 16.27 2.30 4.29
N ALA A 44 16.34 2.22 5.63
CA ALA A 44 17.58 2.36 6.38
C ALA A 44 18.59 1.24 6.05
N GLN A 45 18.11 0.02 5.81
CA GLN A 45 18.94 -1.15 5.56
C GLN A 45 19.18 -1.39 4.05
N PRO A 46 20.39 -1.80 3.62
CA PRO A 46 20.66 -2.13 2.21
C PRO A 46 19.79 -3.27 1.69
N GLN A 47 19.63 -4.34 2.47
CA GLN A 47 18.80 -5.49 2.13
C GLN A 47 17.31 -5.10 1.98
N GLY A 48 16.82 -4.19 2.84
CA GLY A 48 15.45 -3.68 2.74
C GLY A 48 15.23 -2.86 1.46
N ARG A 49 16.24 -2.09 1.02
CA ARG A 49 16.21 -1.41 -0.30
C ARG A 49 16.18 -2.41 -1.45
N VAL A 50 16.98 -3.48 -1.42
CA VAL A 50 16.94 -4.54 -2.44
C VAL A 50 15.55 -5.19 -2.51
N LEU A 51 14.97 -5.54 -1.35
CA LEU A 51 13.62 -6.10 -1.27
C LEU A 51 12.58 -5.15 -1.87
N LEU A 52 12.62 -3.86 -1.52
CA LEU A 52 11.69 -2.86 -2.04
C LEU A 52 11.82 -2.69 -3.56
N ARG A 53 13.05 -2.72 -4.11
CA ARG A 53 13.27 -2.70 -5.57
C ARG A 53 12.69 -3.95 -6.23
N TRP A 54 12.90 -5.13 -5.64
CA TRP A 54 12.35 -6.38 -6.14
C TRP A 54 10.82 -6.36 -6.14
N LEU A 55 10.18 -5.89 -5.06
CA LEU A 55 8.72 -5.73 -4.99
C LEU A 55 8.19 -4.75 -6.05
N LEU A 56 8.86 -3.60 -6.22
CA LEU A 56 8.48 -2.65 -7.26
C LEU A 56 8.64 -3.24 -8.66
N HIS A 57 9.66 -4.06 -8.89
CA HIS A 57 9.83 -4.77 -10.14
C HIS A 57 8.68 -5.77 -10.38
N LEU A 58 8.30 -6.56 -9.37
CA LEU A 58 7.15 -7.47 -9.46
C LEU A 58 5.84 -6.74 -9.76
N CYS A 59 5.59 -5.60 -9.13
CA CYS A 59 4.40 -4.80 -9.39
C CYS A 59 4.41 -4.09 -10.75
N ARG A 60 5.57 -4.00 -11.41
CA ARG A 60 5.74 -3.44 -12.76
C ARG A 60 5.62 -4.47 -13.87
N ASN A 61 5.65 -5.76 -13.55
CA ASN A 61 5.48 -6.84 -14.52
C ASN A 61 4.03 -6.87 -14.98
N PHE A 62 3.71 -6.02 -15.96
CA PHE A 62 2.62 -6.27 -16.89
C PHE A 62 3.02 -7.51 -17.69
N SER A 63 2.74 -8.69 -17.14
CA SER A 63 2.85 -9.90 -17.93
C SER A 63 1.64 -9.96 -18.87
N ALA A 64 1.75 -9.21 -19.96
CA ALA A 64 1.20 -9.62 -21.24
C ALA A 64 2.13 -10.60 -21.96
N GLU A 65 3.12 -11.18 -21.26
CA GLU A 65 3.67 -12.46 -21.70
C GLU A 65 2.54 -13.48 -21.55
N ASP A 66 2.01 -13.84 -22.71
CA ASP A 66 1.00 -14.87 -22.95
C ASP A 66 -0.46 -14.42 -23.05
N VAL A 67 -0.71 -13.32 -23.75
CA VAL A 67 -2.01 -13.11 -24.43
C VAL A 67 -2.24 -14.16 -25.54
N GLY A 68 -1.19 -14.92 -25.91
CA GLY A 68 -1.23 -15.91 -27.00
C GLY A 68 -1.80 -17.29 -26.66
N ASN A 69 -1.54 -17.87 -25.47
CA ASN A 69 -1.85 -19.30 -25.24
C ASN A 69 -2.86 -19.64 -24.15
N ALA A 70 -3.31 -18.71 -23.30
CA ALA A 70 -4.25 -19.10 -22.25
C ALA A 70 -5.71 -18.85 -22.66
N PRO A 71 -6.64 -19.75 -22.31
CA PRO A 71 -8.00 -19.80 -22.85
C PRO A 71 -8.76 -18.49 -22.61
N GLU A 72 -9.66 -18.14 -23.54
CA GLU A 72 -10.45 -16.90 -23.50
C GLU A 72 -11.27 -16.77 -22.21
N SER A 73 -11.67 -17.90 -21.62
CA SER A 73 -12.37 -17.96 -20.33
C SER A 73 -11.56 -17.44 -19.12
N CYS A 74 -10.24 -17.29 -19.26
CA CYS A 74 -9.34 -16.82 -18.19
C CYS A 74 -8.81 -15.39 -18.41
N GLN A 75 -9.32 -14.65 -19.41
CA GLN A 75 -8.85 -13.29 -19.68
C GLN A 75 -9.23 -12.30 -18.57
N SER A 76 -10.45 -12.38 -18.03
CA SER A 76 -10.92 -11.48 -16.95
C SER A 76 -10.13 -11.66 -15.66
N ALA A 77 -9.86 -12.90 -15.24
CA ALA A 77 -9.06 -13.21 -14.05
C ALA A 77 -7.63 -12.65 -14.15
N ARG A 78 -7.02 -12.73 -15.34
CA ARG A 78 -5.69 -12.15 -15.61
C ARG A 78 -5.70 -10.63 -15.55
N LEU A 79 -6.73 -9.99 -16.09
CA LEU A 79 -6.91 -8.53 -15.99
C LEU A 79 -7.06 -8.08 -14.54
N PHE A 80 -7.87 -8.76 -13.72
CA PHE A 80 -8.03 -8.44 -12.29
C PHE A 80 -6.72 -8.62 -11.52
N TYR A 81 -5.97 -9.68 -11.82
CA TYR A 81 -4.67 -9.92 -11.19
C TYR A 81 -3.65 -8.82 -11.53
N ALA A 82 -3.52 -8.48 -12.82
CA ALA A 82 -2.63 -7.43 -13.28
C ALA A 82 -3.00 -6.05 -12.69
N GLU A 83 -4.29 -5.73 -12.60
CA GLU A 83 -4.76 -4.50 -11.97
C GLU A 83 -4.47 -4.49 -10.46
N GLY A 84 -4.64 -5.62 -9.78
CA GLY A 84 -4.27 -5.79 -8.37
C GLY A 84 -2.79 -5.52 -8.13
N GLN A 85 -1.91 -6.08 -8.96
CA GLN A 85 -0.47 -5.84 -8.90
C GLN A 85 -0.12 -4.36 -9.11
N ARG A 86 -0.74 -3.71 -10.10
CA ARG A 86 -0.55 -2.27 -10.37
C ARG A 86 -0.98 -1.42 -9.18
N MET A 87 -2.13 -1.72 -8.59
CA MET A 87 -2.66 -1.01 -7.43
C MET A 87 -1.71 -1.11 -6.22
N ILE A 88 -1.17 -2.31 -5.97
CA ILE A 88 -0.18 -2.54 -4.90
C ILE A 88 1.09 -1.72 -5.16
N GLY A 89 1.63 -1.76 -6.38
CA GLY A 89 2.81 -0.97 -6.74
C GLY A 89 2.60 0.53 -6.54
N MET A 90 1.46 1.07 -6.99
CA MET A 90 1.10 2.47 -6.78
C MET A 90 0.96 2.81 -5.30
N ARG A 91 0.35 1.94 -4.49
CA ARG A 91 0.20 2.15 -3.05
C ARG A 91 1.56 2.13 -2.35
N LEU A 92 2.45 1.23 -2.73
CA LEU A 92 3.82 1.15 -2.21
C LEU A 92 4.62 2.43 -2.53
N MET A 93 4.59 2.89 -3.78
CA MET A 93 5.23 4.15 -4.16
C MET A 93 4.68 5.35 -3.40
N ARG A 94 3.35 5.44 -3.23
CA ARG A 94 2.72 6.50 -2.43
C ARG A 94 3.13 6.41 -0.96
N LEU A 95 3.15 5.22 -0.38
CA LEU A 95 3.54 5.01 1.01
C LEU A 95 4.98 5.48 1.24
N MET A 96 5.90 5.15 0.32
CA MET A 96 7.28 5.63 0.39
C MET A 96 7.37 7.15 0.32
N GLN A 97 6.66 7.78 -0.62
CA GLN A 97 6.65 9.24 -0.75
C GLN A 97 6.06 9.94 0.49
N GLN A 98 5.04 9.35 1.10
CA GLN A 98 4.41 9.87 2.33
C GLN A 98 5.28 9.66 3.57
N ALA A 99 6.07 8.59 3.62
CA ALA A 99 6.99 8.33 4.72
C ALA A 99 8.17 9.32 4.67
N ASN A 100 8.83 9.42 3.52
CA ASN A 100 9.84 10.44 3.26
C ASN A 100 9.98 10.68 1.74
N PRO A 101 9.84 11.94 1.26
CA PRO A 101 9.91 12.24 -0.16
C PRO A 101 11.27 11.87 -0.81
N GLY A 102 12.34 11.75 -0.01
CA GLY A 102 13.66 11.31 -0.47
C GLY A 102 13.80 9.80 -0.66
N HIS A 103 12.87 8.98 -0.17
CA HIS A 103 12.99 7.51 -0.24
C HIS A 103 12.88 6.98 -1.66
N LEU A 104 11.92 7.46 -2.43
CA LEU A 104 11.71 6.96 -3.79
C LEU A 104 12.89 7.30 -4.72
N PRO A 105 13.40 8.55 -4.79
CA PRO A 105 14.61 8.85 -5.57
C PRO A 105 15.82 8.03 -5.12
N ARG A 106 16.05 7.89 -3.81
CA ARG A 106 17.16 7.12 -3.26
C ARG A 106 17.06 5.63 -3.57
N LEU A 107 15.85 5.07 -3.60
CA LEU A 107 15.65 3.66 -3.94
C LEU A 107 15.97 3.38 -5.41
N LEU A 108 15.68 4.33 -6.30
CA LEU A 108 15.94 4.24 -7.74
C LEU A 108 17.40 4.53 -8.11
N GLN A 109 18.15 5.22 -7.25
CA GLN A 109 19.59 5.44 -7.39
C GLN A 109 20.34 4.15 -7.02
N THR A 110 20.51 3.25 -8.00
CA THR A 110 21.19 1.96 -7.86
C THR A 110 22.72 2.08 -7.71
N LYS A 111 23.30 3.24 -8.02
CA LYS A 111 24.77 3.39 -8.15
C LYS A 111 25.53 3.57 -6.83
N GLU A 112 24.89 4.04 -5.76
CA GLU A 112 25.62 4.51 -4.57
C GLU A 112 25.57 3.56 -3.36
N ASN A 113 24.67 2.56 -3.34
CA ASN A 113 24.45 1.73 -2.14
C ASN A 113 24.68 0.22 -2.33
N ASP A 114 24.95 -0.25 -3.54
CA ASP A 114 24.98 -1.69 -3.87
C ASP A 114 26.41 -2.21 -4.16
N ALA A 115 27.44 -1.37 -4.09
CA ALA A 115 28.83 -1.73 -4.38
C ALA A 115 29.49 -2.67 -3.34
N HIS A 116 28.75 -3.14 -2.33
CA HIS A 116 29.27 -4.03 -1.29
C HIS A 116 28.56 -5.39 -1.18
N ASP A 117 27.47 -5.64 -1.90
CA ASP A 117 26.63 -6.83 -1.64
C ASP A 117 26.43 -7.78 -2.84
N LEU A 118 27.12 -7.58 -3.96
CA LEU A 118 27.04 -8.50 -5.12
C LEU A 118 28.37 -9.20 -5.48
N ASP A 119 29.47 -8.95 -4.76
CA ASP A 119 30.73 -9.71 -4.91
C ASP A 119 30.69 -11.09 -4.19
N THR A 120 29.53 -11.54 -3.70
CA THR A 120 29.38 -12.82 -2.98
C THR A 120 28.37 -13.78 -3.63
N PHE A 121 28.17 -13.70 -4.94
CA PHE A 121 27.51 -14.77 -5.70
C PHE A 121 28.27 -15.08 -6.99
#